data_AF-A0A7X6JCA7-F1
#
_entry.id   AF-A0A7X6JCA7-F1
#
_cell.length_a   1.000
_cell.length_b   1.000
_cell.length_c   1.000
_cell.angle_alpha   90.00
_cell.angle_beta   90.00
_cell.angle_gamma   90.00
#
_symmetry.space_group_name_H-M   'P 1'
#
loop_
_entity.id
_entity.type
_entity.pdbx_description
1 polymer ?
#
loop_
_entity_poly.entity_id
_entity_poly.type
_entity_poly.pdbx_seq_one_letter_code
_entity_poly.pdbx_strand_id
1 'polypeptide(L)'
;MGDRDRPNPFRGLSFAEKVEKSRPPIPTDIIQVKFLTYGPLVSLNEEARGIVLAMIETGCRPSELCNITAEDIFLADKVPHILIAPRKDAADPREIKTASSVRKLPLVGIAHEVLRNIGMASLVTKTRKTRYRRR
;
A
#
# COMPACT_ATOMS: atom_id res chain seq x y z
N MET A 1 -20.21 5.58 32.84
CA MET A 1 -20.56 4.21 32.43
C MET A 1 -21.97 4.25 31.83
N GLY A 2 -22.22 3.53 30.74
CA GLY A 2 -23.52 3.57 30.05
C GLY A 2 -24.65 2.98 30.88
N ASP A 3 -25.82 3.63 30.84
CA ASP A 3 -27.05 3.18 31.46
C ASP A 3 -27.48 1.82 30.87
N ARG A 4 -27.68 0.82 31.73
CA ARG A 4 -28.03 -0.55 31.35
C ARG A 4 -29.53 -0.73 31.12
N ASP A 5 -30.36 0.16 31.63
CA ASP A 5 -31.82 0.08 31.57
C ASP A 5 -32.39 0.88 30.38
N ARG A 6 -31.53 1.57 29.62
CA ARG A 6 -31.95 2.29 28.42
C ARG A 6 -32.41 1.31 27.32
N PRO A 7 -33.56 1.56 26.67
CA PRO A 7 -33.99 0.75 25.54
C PRO A 7 -32.97 0.83 24.41
N ASN A 8 -32.64 -0.32 23.80
CA ASN A 8 -31.63 -0.40 22.74
C ASN A 8 -32.07 0.44 21.52
N PRO A 9 -31.38 1.54 21.18
CA PRO A 9 -31.76 2.41 20.07
C PRO A 9 -31.51 1.77 18.69
N PHE A 10 -30.82 0.63 18.64
CA PHE A 10 -30.58 -0.15 17.43
C PHE A 10 -31.53 -1.36 17.30
N ARG A 11 -32.50 -1.51 18.20
CA ARG A 11 -33.50 -2.59 18.11
C ARG A 11 -34.32 -2.42 16.84
N GLY A 12 -34.40 -3.48 16.03
CA GLY A 12 -35.12 -3.46 14.74
C GLY A 12 -34.28 -2.95 13.57
N LEU A 13 -33.02 -2.56 13.79
CA LEU A 13 -32.07 -2.35 12.71
C LEU A 13 -31.40 -3.69 12.36
N SER A 14 -31.59 -4.15 11.13
CA SER A 14 -30.79 -5.20 10.53
C SER A 14 -30.00 -4.62 9.37
N PHE A 15 -28.80 -5.15 9.12
CA PHE A 15 -28.15 -4.89 7.84
C PHE A 15 -29.00 -5.52 6.74
N ALA A 16 -29.21 -4.80 5.65
CA ALA A 16 -29.78 -5.42 4.45
C ALA A 16 -28.88 -6.60 4.06
N GLU A 17 -29.48 -7.75 3.77
CA GLU A 17 -28.74 -8.90 3.26
C GLU A 17 -27.98 -8.46 2.01
N LYS A 18 -26.66 -8.41 2.13
CA LYS A 18 -25.79 -8.14 0.98
C LYS A 18 -25.81 -9.39 0.14
N VAL A 19 -26.58 -9.38 -0.94
CA VAL A 19 -26.33 -10.29 -2.06
C VAL A 19 -24.88 -10.07 -2.46
N GLU A 20 -24.03 -11.08 -2.27
CA GLU A 20 -22.64 -11.03 -2.69
C GLU A 20 -22.60 -10.87 -4.22
N LYS A 21 -22.46 -9.63 -4.67
CA LYS A 21 -22.18 -9.36 -6.08
C LYS A 21 -20.78 -9.89 -6.37
N SER A 22 -20.70 -10.88 -7.26
CA SER A 22 -19.44 -11.35 -7.81
C SER A 22 -18.66 -10.16 -8.39
N ARG A 23 -17.39 -10.05 -8.02
CA ARG A 23 -16.46 -9.03 -8.52
C ARG A 23 -15.51 -9.72 -9.49
N PRO A 24 -15.82 -9.78 -10.79
CA PRO A 24 -14.95 -10.45 -11.74
C PRO A 24 -13.57 -9.76 -11.74
N PRO A 25 -12.48 -10.54 -11.90
CA PRO A 25 -11.16 -9.97 -12.04
C PRO A 25 -11.07 -9.13 -13.32
N ILE A 26 -10.17 -8.15 -13.33
CA ILE A 26 -9.86 -7.39 -14.54
C ILE A 26 -9.14 -8.34 -15.50
N PRO A 27 -9.57 -8.45 -16.77
CA PRO A 27 -8.91 -9.28 -17.77
C PRO A 27 -7.44 -8.87 -18.00
N THR A 28 -6.56 -9.85 -18.18
CA THR A 28 -5.11 -9.63 -18.31
C THR A 28 -4.75 -8.81 -19.56
N ASP A 29 -5.45 -8.99 -20.66
CA ASP A 29 -5.30 -8.21 -21.90
C ASP A 29 -5.57 -6.72 -21.66
N ILE A 30 -6.61 -6.40 -20.87
CA ILE A 30 -6.91 -5.01 -20.49
C ILE A 30 -5.79 -4.43 -19.64
N ILE A 31 -5.23 -5.21 -18.70
CA ILE A 31 -4.11 -4.78 -17.87
C ILE A 31 -2.89 -4.46 -18.76
N GLN A 32 -2.55 -5.37 -19.66
CA GLN A 32 -1.41 -5.22 -20.58
C GLN A 32 -1.57 -3.99 -21.47
N VAL A 33 -2.72 -3.84 -22.12
CA VAL A 33 -2.96 -2.77 -23.11
C VAL A 33 -3.12 -1.40 -22.43
N LYS A 34 -3.78 -1.32 -21.28
CA LYS A 34 -4.14 -0.02 -20.65
C LYS A 34 -3.20 0.44 -19.54
N PHE A 35 -2.41 -0.45 -18.94
CA PHE A 35 -1.57 -0.08 -17.79
C PHE A 35 -0.09 -0.37 -18.01
N LEU A 36 0.24 -1.40 -18.80
CA LEU A 36 1.62 -1.82 -19.06
C LEU A 36 2.17 -1.28 -20.40
N THR A 37 1.44 -0.37 -21.06
CA THR A 37 1.90 0.38 -22.22
C THR A 37 2.34 1.79 -21.84
N TYR A 38 3.15 2.43 -22.69
CA TYR A 38 3.51 3.83 -22.51
C TYR A 38 2.32 4.75 -22.78
N GLY A 39 2.09 5.73 -21.91
CA GLY A 39 1.08 6.79 -22.11
C GLY A 39 -0.07 6.82 -21.10
N PRO A 40 -0.80 5.72 -20.82
CA PRO A 40 -2.01 5.77 -19.99
C PRO A 40 -1.83 6.34 -18.57
N LEU A 41 -0.63 6.18 -17.99
CA LEU A 41 -0.30 6.66 -16.64
C LEU A 41 0.57 7.94 -16.67
N VAL A 42 0.71 8.60 -17.83
CA VAL A 42 1.61 9.76 -17.99
C VAL A 42 1.18 10.98 -17.17
N SER A 43 -0.14 11.15 -16.97
CA SER A 43 -0.71 12.24 -16.17
C SER A 43 -0.48 12.08 -14.67
N LEU A 44 -0.15 10.86 -14.21
CA LEU A 44 0.21 10.61 -12.82
C LEU A 44 1.65 11.04 -12.56
N ASN A 45 1.90 11.54 -11.35
CA ASN A 45 3.26 11.74 -10.86
C ASN A 45 3.99 10.38 -10.73
N GLU A 46 5.31 10.42 -10.58
CA GLU A 46 6.15 9.22 -10.56
C GLU A 46 5.78 8.25 -9.43
N GLU A 47 5.48 8.77 -8.25
CA GLU A 47 5.12 7.98 -7.06
C GLU A 47 3.78 7.25 -7.26
N ALA A 48 2.74 7.96 -7.70
CA ALA A 48 1.41 7.39 -7.96
C ALA A 48 1.46 6.38 -9.11
N ARG A 49 2.25 6.65 -10.14
CA ARG A 49 2.50 5.69 -11.23
C ARG A 49 3.18 4.44 -10.70
N GLY A 50 4.19 4.59 -9.86
CA GLY A 50 4.89 3.49 -9.20
C GLY A 50 3.95 2.63 -8.37
N ILE A 51 3.07 3.25 -7.57
CA ILE A 51 2.07 2.53 -6.76
C ILE A 51 1.17 1.67 -7.65
N VAL A 52 0.59 2.22 -8.72
CA VAL A 52 -0.28 1.46 -9.63
C VAL A 52 0.46 0.26 -10.24
N LEU A 53 1.69 0.46 -10.71
CA LEU A 53 2.49 -0.60 -11.31
C LEU A 53 2.87 -1.69 -10.30
N ALA A 54 3.27 -1.30 -9.08
CA ALA A 54 3.57 -2.24 -8.02
C ALA A 54 2.32 -3.03 -7.55
N MET A 55 1.14 -2.41 -7.55
CA MET A 55 -0.11 -3.08 -7.22
C MET A 55 -0.44 -4.22 -8.20
N ILE A 56 -0.17 -4.03 -9.49
CA ILE A 56 -0.51 -5.01 -10.54
C ILE A 56 0.18 -6.35 -10.28
N GLU A 57 1.43 -6.34 -9.83
CA GLU A 57 2.20 -7.57 -9.60
C GLU A 57 2.12 -8.08 -8.15
N THR A 58 2.09 -7.19 -7.16
CA THR A 58 2.13 -7.59 -5.75
C THR A 58 0.76 -7.85 -5.14
N GLY A 59 -0.31 -7.34 -5.77
CA GLY A 59 -1.66 -7.37 -5.21
C GLY A 59 -1.81 -6.58 -3.91
N CYS A 60 -0.84 -5.72 -3.57
CA CYS A 60 -0.93 -4.87 -2.39
C CYS A 60 -2.10 -3.89 -2.48
N ARG A 61 -2.64 -3.52 -1.32
CA ARG A 61 -3.56 -2.39 -1.24
C ARG A 61 -2.80 -1.09 -1.53
N PRO A 62 -3.43 -0.08 -2.16
CA PRO A 62 -2.81 1.23 -2.32
C PRO A 62 -2.26 1.77 -1.01
N SER A 63 -3.03 1.65 0.08
CA SER A 63 -2.61 2.13 1.40
C SER A 63 -1.44 1.37 2.01
N GLU A 64 -1.15 0.14 1.57
CA GLU A 64 0.05 -0.60 1.98
C GLU A 64 1.29 0.00 1.28
N LEU A 65 1.22 0.22 -0.04
CA LEU A 65 2.33 0.77 -0.81
C LEU A 65 2.58 2.26 -0.55
N CYS A 66 1.54 3.07 -0.35
CA CYS A 66 1.71 4.50 -0.04
C CYS A 66 2.43 4.75 1.29
N ASN A 67 2.45 3.78 2.20
CA ASN A 67 3.02 3.93 3.55
C ASN A 67 4.24 3.04 3.77
N ILE A 68 4.80 2.47 2.70
CA ILE A 68 6.01 1.67 2.81
C ILE A 68 7.20 2.59 3.08
N THR A 69 8.10 2.17 3.96
CA THR A 69 9.35 2.88 4.21
C THR A 69 10.54 2.13 3.61
N ALA A 70 11.70 2.80 3.55
CA ALA A 70 12.93 2.16 3.11
C ALA A 70 13.32 0.96 3.99
N GLU A 71 12.94 0.97 5.27
CA GLU A 71 13.21 -0.12 6.23
C GLU A 71 12.36 -1.37 5.95
N ASP A 72 11.25 -1.21 5.23
CA ASP A 72 10.35 -2.29 4.84
C ASP A 72 10.71 -2.90 3.47
N ILE A 73 11.73 -2.37 2.78
CA ILE A 73 12.12 -2.74 1.42
C ILE A 73 13.48 -3.46 1.44
N PHE A 74 13.49 -4.75 1.10
CA PHE A 74 14.67 -5.61 1.16
C PHE A 74 15.10 -6.02 -0.25
N LEU A 75 15.79 -5.13 -0.96
CA LEU A 75 16.25 -5.37 -2.34
C LEU A 75 17.51 -6.24 -2.44
N ALA A 76 18.33 -6.29 -1.39
CA ALA A 76 19.59 -7.03 -1.37
C ALA A 76 19.44 -8.51 -0.98
N ASP A 77 18.25 -8.91 -0.54
CA ASP A 77 17.97 -10.29 -0.14
C ASP A 77 18.01 -11.22 -1.36
N LYS A 78 18.32 -12.51 -1.12
CA LYS A 78 18.33 -13.55 -2.16
C LYS A 78 17.04 -13.56 -2.98
N VAL A 79 15.92 -13.27 -2.32
CA VAL A 79 14.64 -12.97 -2.96
C VAL A 79 14.25 -11.57 -2.50
N PRO A 80 14.36 -10.56 -3.40
CA PRO A 80 13.93 -9.20 -3.10
C PRO A 80 12.48 -9.19 -2.64
N HIS A 81 12.17 -8.47 -1.57
CA HIS A 81 10.81 -8.47 -1.01
C HIS A 81 10.48 -7.17 -0.27
N ILE A 82 9.19 -6.96 -0.05
CA ILE A 82 8.68 -5.96 0.90
C ILE A 82 8.06 -6.65 2.12
N LEU A 83 8.17 -6.00 3.27
CA LEU A 83 7.53 -6.42 4.50
C LEU A 83 6.29 -5.57 4.75
N ILE A 84 5.12 -6.20 4.78
CA ILE A 84 3.90 -5.58 5.27
C ILE A 84 3.78 -5.92 6.75
N ALA A 85 4.07 -4.97 7.64
CA ALA A 85 4.02 -5.16 9.09
C ALA A 85 3.53 -3.88 9.81
N PRO A 86 2.93 -3.99 11.01
CA PRO A 86 2.59 -2.81 11.80
C PRO A 86 3.88 -2.12 12.25
N ARG A 87 3.86 -0.79 12.26
CA ARG A 87 4.97 0.02 12.77
C ARG A 87 4.63 0.47 14.19
N LYS A 88 5.53 0.16 15.13
CA LYS A 88 5.42 0.50 16.55
C LYS A 88 6.16 1.79 16.91
N ASP A 89 6.76 2.46 15.93
CA ASP A 89 7.42 3.75 16.16
C ASP A 89 6.41 4.78 16.66
N ALA A 90 6.74 5.47 17.74
CA ALA A 90 5.90 6.50 18.34
C ALA A 90 5.78 7.74 17.45
N ALA A 91 6.74 7.99 16.54
CA ALA A 91 6.73 9.12 15.63
C ALA A 91 5.85 8.90 14.37
N ASP A 92 5.65 7.64 13.96
CA ASP A 92 4.87 7.27 12.78
C ASP A 92 4.17 5.90 12.96
N PRO A 93 3.21 5.82 13.92
CA PRO A 93 2.55 4.57 14.24
C PRO A 93 1.66 4.12 13.09
N ARG A 94 1.73 2.83 12.76
CA ARG A 94 0.86 2.23 11.74
C ARG A 94 0.27 0.93 12.24
N GLU A 95 -1.05 0.93 12.38
CA GLU A 95 -1.80 -0.28 12.65
C GLU A 95 -2.12 -1.03 11.36
N ILE A 96 -2.04 -2.35 11.45
CA ILE A 96 -2.55 -3.24 10.43
C ILE A 96 -3.84 -3.87 10.96
N LYS A 97 -4.85 -3.97 10.08
CA LYS A 97 -6.21 -4.41 10.42
C LYS A 97 -6.26 -5.74 11.18
N THR A 98 -5.36 -6.67 10.88
CA THR A 98 -5.27 -7.98 11.56
C THR A 98 -3.83 -8.51 11.57
N ALA A 99 -3.48 -9.34 12.56
CA ALA A 99 -2.18 -10.03 12.62
C ALA A 99 -1.91 -10.89 11.37
N SER A 100 -2.96 -11.45 10.76
CA SER A 100 -2.88 -12.24 9.52
C SER A 100 -2.48 -11.43 8.28
N SER A 101 -2.49 -10.10 8.35
CA SER A 101 -2.07 -9.25 7.23
C SER A 101 -0.54 -9.03 7.20
N VAL A 102 0.19 -9.48 8.22
CA VAL A 102 1.66 -9.41 8.26
C VAL A 102 2.26 -10.45 7.31
N ARG A 103 3.01 -9.99 6.31
CA ARG A 103 3.54 -10.87 5.25
C ARG A 103 4.76 -10.29 4.56
N LYS A 104 5.63 -11.17 4.07
CA LYS A 104 6.67 -10.84 3.10
C LYS A 104 6.13 -11.05 1.70
N LEU A 105 6.26 -10.06 0.83
CA LEU A 105 5.84 -10.14 -0.57
C LEU A 105 7.06 -10.06 -1.48
N PRO A 106 7.32 -11.09 -2.29
CA PRO A 106 8.44 -11.04 -3.23
C PRO A 106 8.21 -9.93 -4.25
N LEU A 107 9.30 -9.24 -4.58
CA LEU A 107 9.35 -8.26 -5.66
C LEU A 107 9.89 -8.93 -6.91
N VAL A 108 9.08 -8.91 -7.95
CA VAL A 108 9.41 -9.41 -9.28
C VAL A 108 9.13 -8.29 -10.28
N GLY A 109 9.53 -8.51 -11.54
CA GLY A 109 9.11 -7.69 -12.68
C GLY A 109 9.20 -6.18 -12.46
N ILE A 110 8.11 -5.49 -12.77
CA ILE A 110 8.00 -4.02 -12.72
C ILE A 110 7.97 -3.51 -11.28
N ALA A 111 7.37 -4.25 -10.34
CA ALA A 111 7.31 -3.86 -8.94
C ALA A 111 8.71 -3.77 -8.31
N HIS A 112 9.62 -4.69 -8.67
CA HIS A 112 11.01 -4.62 -8.28
C HIS A 112 11.70 -3.36 -8.79
N GLU A 113 11.50 -3.03 -10.08
CA GLU A 113 12.08 -1.82 -10.68
C GLU A 113 11.55 -0.52 -10.09
N VAL A 114 10.24 -0.46 -9.83
CA VAL A 114 9.60 0.69 -9.17
C VAL A 114 10.24 0.95 -7.80
N LEU A 115 10.32 -0.08 -6.94
CA LEU A 115 10.83 0.09 -5.59
C LEU A 115 12.34 0.31 -5.54
N ARG A 116 13.08 -0.23 -6.51
CA ARG A 116 14.49 0.10 -6.73
C ARG A 116 14.69 1.58 -7.05
N ASN A 117 13.87 2.13 -7.94
CA ASN A 117 13.96 3.55 -8.34
C ASN A 117 13.54 4.50 -7.21
N ILE A 118 12.51 4.15 -6.43
CA ILE A 118 12.07 4.94 -5.27
C ILE A 118 13.14 4.92 -4.16
N GLY A 119 13.75 3.76 -3.90
CA GLY A 119 14.85 3.64 -2.93
C GLY A 119 16.03 4.56 -3.25
N MET A 120 16.37 4.72 -4.53
CA MET A 120 17.41 5.65 -4.99
C MET A 120 17.00 7.13 -4.83
N ALA A 121 15.75 7.48 -5.12
CA ALA A 121 15.25 8.85 -4.97
C ALA A 121 15.17 9.31 -3.49
N SER A 122 14.80 8.40 -2.58
CA SER A 122 14.77 8.67 -1.13
C SER A 122 16.17 8.91 -0.54
N LEU A 123 17.19 8.19 -1.04
CA LEU A 123 18.58 8.40 -0.64
C LEU A 123 19.11 9.78 -1.08
N VAL A 124 18.74 10.26 -2.27
CA VAL A 124 19.14 11.60 -2.77
C VAL A 124 18.47 12.73 -1.97
N THR A 125 17.23 12.53 -1.50
CA THR A 125 16.49 13.55 -0.74
C THR A 125 16.86 13.59 0.74
N LYS A 126 17.28 12.47 1.36
CA LYS A 126 17.85 12.46 2.73
C LYS A 126 19.12 13.31 2.83
N THR A 127 19.92 13.41 1.77
CA THR A 127 21.11 14.28 1.71
C THR A 127 20.78 15.78 1.71
N ARG A 128 19.52 16.17 1.46
CA ARG A 128 19.09 17.59 1.40
C ARG A 128 18.36 18.09 2.66
N LYS A 129 18.03 17.22 3.62
CA LYS A 129 17.25 17.59 4.83
C LYS A 129 18.08 17.93 6.09
N THR A 130 19.38 18.20 5.97
CA THR A 130 20.23 18.66 7.10
C THR A 130 20.29 20.20 7.26
N ARG A 131 19.41 20.96 6.62
CA ARG A 131 19.33 22.42 6.81
C ARG A 131 17.90 22.92 6.99
N TYR A 132 17.29 22.60 8.12
CA TYR A 132 16.31 23.50 8.72
C TYR A 132 16.46 23.44 10.24
N ARG A 133 17.51 24.10 10.73
CA ARG A 133 17.67 24.43 12.15
C ARG A 133 16.70 25.58 12.44
N ARG A 134 15.82 25.31 13.41
CA ARG A 134 14.91 26.22 14.11
C ARG A 134 15.52 27.61 14.33
N ARG A 135 14.73 28.65 14.04
CA ARG A 135 14.72 29.91 14.80
C ARG A 135 13.36 30.02 15.47
#